data_AF-A0A3C0UCG3-F1
#
_entry.id   AF-A0A3C0UCG3-F1
#
_cell.length_a   1.000
_cell.length_b   1.000
_cell.length_c   1.000
_cell.angle_alpha   90.00
_cell.angle_beta   90.00
_cell.angle_gamma   90.00
#
_symmetry.space_group_name_H-M   'P 1'
#
loop_
_entity.id
_entity.type
_entity.pdbx_description
1 polymer ?
#
loop_
_entity_poly.entity_id
_entity_poly.type
_entity_poly.pdbx_seq_one_letter_code
_entity_poly.pdbx_strand_id
1 'polypeptide(L)'
;NLAANRDSLERVRVLLDVEDYRKRRADTLTQLALRLADKVKRRGEKVILEPMSSHERKIIHMALQNDQRIATFSEGEDPFRKVVIALKR
;
A
#
# COMPACT_ATOMS: atom_id res chain seq x y z
N ASN A 1 -17.39 27.26 -10.83
CA ASN A 1 -16.88 28.55 -11.33
C ASN A 1 -15.83 29.13 -10.40
N LEU A 2 -14.55 28.93 -10.70
CA LEU A 2 -13.56 30.00 -10.52
C LEU A 2 -12.41 29.78 -11.51
N ALA A 3 -12.39 30.62 -12.52
CA ALA A 3 -11.39 30.65 -13.57
C ALA A 3 -10.17 31.45 -13.10
N ALA A 4 -8.97 30.92 -13.34
CA ALA A 4 -7.75 31.72 -13.51
C ALA A 4 -6.68 30.85 -14.18
N ASN A 5 -6.71 30.84 -15.51
CA ASN A 5 -5.55 30.50 -16.34
C ASN A 5 -4.77 31.80 -16.56
N ARG A 6 -3.62 31.96 -15.89
CA ARG A 6 -2.47 32.75 -16.36
C ARG A 6 -1.19 32.12 -15.82
N ASP A 7 -0.21 31.98 -16.71
CA ASP A 7 1.19 31.62 -16.51
C ASP A 7 1.51 30.15 -16.19
N SER A 8 1.38 29.37 -17.26
CA SER A 8 1.96 28.05 -17.48
C SER A 8 3.48 28.09 -17.45
N LEU A 9 4.09 27.55 -16.39
CA LEU A 9 5.40 26.87 -16.42
C LEU A 9 5.65 25.98 -15.18
N GLU A 10 4.92 26.16 -14.07
CA GLU A 10 5.15 25.38 -12.83
C GLU A 10 4.17 24.23 -12.55
N ARG A 11 3.03 24.14 -13.27
CA ARG A 11 2.03 23.08 -13.02
C ARG A 11 2.48 21.67 -13.42
N VAL A 12 3.55 21.53 -14.22
CA VAL A 12 3.94 20.24 -14.81
C VAL A 12 4.95 19.48 -13.96
N ARG A 13 5.79 20.18 -13.17
CA ARG A 13 6.85 19.53 -12.38
C ARG A 13 6.32 18.78 -11.16
N VAL A 14 5.35 19.36 -10.45
CA VAL A 14 4.75 18.74 -9.26
C VAL A 14 3.95 17.49 -9.63
N LEU A 15 3.26 17.47 -10.77
CA LEU A 15 2.51 16.29 -11.22
C LEU A 15 3.45 15.13 -11.60
N LEU A 16 4.52 15.41 -12.34
CA LEU A 16 5.51 14.41 -12.75
C LEU A 16 6.27 13.82 -11.56
N ASP A 17 6.74 14.65 -10.62
CA ASP A 17 7.47 14.17 -9.44
C ASP A 17 6.58 13.36 -8.48
N VAL A 18 5.29 13.71 -8.36
CA VAL A 18 4.34 13.00 -7.51
C VAL A 18 3.97 11.63 -8.07
N GLU A 19 3.80 11.50 -9.38
CA GLU A 19 3.50 10.21 -10.01
C GLU A 19 4.67 9.22 -9.83
N ASP A 20 5.91 9.72 -9.99
CA ASP A 20 7.12 8.92 -9.78
C ASP A 20 7.26 8.49 -8.31
N TYR A 21 7.00 9.40 -7.37
CA TYR A 21 6.97 9.08 -5.94
C TYR A 21 5.89 8.05 -5.60
N ARG A 22 4.66 8.22 -6.11
CA ARG A 22 3.55 7.29 -5.88
C ARG A 22 3.87 5.90 -6.38
N LYS A 23 4.46 5.79 -7.58
CA LYS A 23 4.90 4.51 -8.14
C LYS A 23 5.97 3.85 -7.27
N ARG A 24 7.04 4.58 -6.92
CA ARG A 24 8.11 4.06 -6.05
C ARG A 24 7.58 3.62 -4.68
N ARG A 25 6.62 4.37 -4.12
CA ARG A 25 5.96 4.03 -2.85
C ARG A 25 5.14 2.75 -2.99
N ALA A 26 4.37 2.60 -4.07
CA ALA A 26 3.60 1.38 -4.33
C ALA A 26 4.50 0.15 -4.54
N ASP A 27 5.61 0.31 -5.26
CA ASP A 27 6.61 -0.74 -5.44
C ASP A 27 7.23 -1.16 -4.09
N THR A 28 7.57 -0.18 -3.25
CA THR A 28 8.11 -0.43 -1.90
C THR A 28 7.12 -1.21 -1.03
N LEU A 29 5.83 -0.85 -1.06
CA LEU A 29 4.79 -1.54 -0.30
C LEU A 29 4.56 -2.96 -0.82
N THR A 30 4.60 -3.16 -2.14
CA THR A 30 4.53 -4.48 -2.76
C THR A 30 5.68 -5.38 -2.29
N GLN A 31 6.92 -4.87 -2.34
CA GLN A 31 8.09 -5.64 -1.89
C GLN A 31 8.05 -5.93 -0.38
N LEU A 32 7.60 -4.96 0.43
CA LEU A 32 7.39 -5.16 1.86
C LEU A 32 6.37 -6.29 2.10
N ALA A 33 5.24 -6.27 1.41
CA ALA A 33 4.18 -7.27 1.54
C ALA A 33 4.70 -8.68 1.23
N LEU A 34 5.41 -8.86 0.11
CA LEU A 34 5.99 -10.14 -0.29
C LEU A 34 6.98 -10.67 0.76
N ARG A 35 7.90 -9.82 1.23
CA ARG A 35 8.88 -10.19 2.26
C ARG A 35 8.21 -10.63 3.56
N LEU A 36 7.17 -9.92 3.99
CA LEU A 36 6.43 -10.25 5.20
C LEU A 36 5.61 -11.53 5.04
N ALA A 37 4.98 -11.74 3.88
CA ALA A 37 4.30 -12.99 3.55
C ALA A 37 5.25 -14.20 3.65
N ASP A 38 6.47 -14.09 3.13
CA ASP A 38 7.49 -15.14 3.26
C ASP A 38 7.94 -15.36 4.71
N LYS A 39 7.98 -14.31 5.53
CA LYS A 39 8.24 -14.44 6.97
C LYS A 39 7.09 -15.18 7.67
N VAL A 40 5.85 -14.84 7.37
CA VAL A 40 4.65 -15.51 7.90
C VAL A 40 4.61 -16.98 7.49
N LYS A 41 4.89 -17.29 6.21
CA LYS A 41 4.95 -18.68 5.71
C LYS A 41 6.01 -19.53 6.42
N ARG A 42 7.15 -18.93 6.80
CA ARG A 42 8.24 -19.62 7.49
C ARG A 42 8.01 -19.78 8.99
N ARG A 43 7.47 -18.76 9.65
CA ARG A 43 7.31 -18.74 11.12
C ARG A 43 5.95 -19.24 11.61
N GLY A 44 4.93 -19.19 10.75
CA GLY A 44 3.55 -19.48 11.13
C GLY A 44 2.85 -18.36 11.93
N GLU A 45 3.58 -17.30 12.28
CA GLU A 45 3.06 -16.17 13.05
C GLU A 45 2.52 -15.07 12.14
N LYS A 46 1.35 -14.52 12.48
CA LYS A 46 0.78 -13.35 11.78
C LYS A 46 1.64 -12.10 11.99
N VAL A 47 1.68 -11.23 10.98
CA VAL A 47 2.34 -9.92 11.05
C VAL A 47 1.28 -8.83 10.93
N ILE A 48 1.39 -7.83 11.80
CA ILE A 48 0.54 -6.63 11.81
C ILE A 48 1.40 -5.47 11.31
N LEU A 49 0.91 -4.76 10.30
CA LEU A 49 1.59 -3.58 9.77
C LEU A 49 1.15 -2.32 10.53
N GLU A 50 1.90 -1.24 10.34
CA GLU A 50 1.50 0.08 10.82
C GLU A 50 0.22 0.57 10.11
N PRO A 51 -0.58 1.43 10.75
CA PRO A 51 -1.70 2.10 10.09
C PRO A 51 -1.24 2.86 8.84
N MET A 52 -2.05 2.81 7.79
CA MET A 52 -1.73 3.42 6.49
C MET A 52 -3.01 3.79 5.74
N SER A 53 -2.89 4.57 4.67
CA SER A 53 -4.06 4.99 3.89
C SER A 53 -4.79 3.83 3.20
N SER A 54 -6.07 4.00 2.89
CA SER A 54 -6.87 3.01 2.16
C SER A 54 -6.20 2.55 0.84
N HIS A 55 -5.54 3.47 0.13
CA HIS A 55 -4.80 3.16 -1.09
C HIS A 55 -3.60 2.24 -0.84
N GLU A 56 -2.80 2.53 0.19
CA GLU A 56 -1.64 1.69 0.56
C GLU A 56 -2.08 0.30 1.05
N ARG A 57 -3.18 0.21 1.82
CA ARG A 57 -3.75 -1.09 2.21
C ARG A 57 -4.17 -1.90 0.98
N LYS A 58 -4.81 -1.27 0.01
CA LYS A 58 -5.21 -1.92 -1.25
C LYS A 58 -4.00 -2.47 -2.01
N ILE A 59 -2.88 -1.75 -2.06
CA ILE A 59 -1.64 -2.24 -2.69
C ILE A 59 -1.17 -3.54 -2.04
N ILE A 60 -1.13 -3.61 -0.71
CA ILE A 60 -0.71 -4.82 0.01
C ILE A 60 -1.68 -5.98 -0.22
N HIS A 61 -2.99 -5.71 -0.15
CA HIS A 61 -4.02 -6.72 -0.42
C HIS A 61 -3.86 -7.30 -1.84
N MET A 62 -3.68 -6.44 -2.85
CA MET A 62 -3.50 -6.86 -4.24
C MET A 62 -2.17 -7.60 -4.46
N ALA A 63 -1.08 -7.15 -3.83
CA ALA A 63 0.22 -7.81 -3.94
C ALA A 63 0.20 -9.27 -3.47
N LEU A 64 -0.67 -9.59 -2.49
CA LEU A 64 -0.75 -10.92 -1.87
C LEU A 64 -2.01 -11.71 -2.25
N GLN A 65 -2.90 -11.16 -3.09
CA GLN A 65 -4.21 -11.75 -3.39
C GLN A 65 -4.12 -13.18 -3.96
N ASN A 66 -3.07 -13.47 -4.74
CA ASN A 66 -2.86 -14.74 -5.42
C ASN A 66 -2.04 -15.76 -4.60
N ASP A 67 -1.51 -15.38 -3.44
CA ASP A 67 -0.75 -16.32 -2.59
C ASP A 67 -1.74 -17.29 -1.91
N GLN A 68 -1.65 -18.58 -2.26
CA GLN A 68 -2.56 -19.62 -1.76
C GLN A 68 -2.38 -19.95 -0.27
N ARG A 69 -1.27 -19.55 0.34
CA ARG A 69 -0.97 -19.82 1.76
C ARG A 69 -1.21 -18.62 2.65
N ILE A 70 -1.45 -17.44 2.09
CA ILE A 70 -1.55 -16.18 2.83
C ILE A 70 -2.95 -15.57 2.70
N ALA A 71 -3.47 -15.10 3.84
CA ALA A 71 -4.66 -14.28 3.94
C ALA A 71 -4.26 -12.88 4.39
N THR A 72 -4.97 -11.87 3.90
CA THR A 72 -4.81 -10.48 4.33
C THR A 72 -6.16 -9.90 4.71
N PHE A 73 -6.21 -9.14 5.80
CA PHE A 73 -7.42 -8.42 6.22
C PHE A 73 -7.05 -7.10 6.90
N SER A 74 -7.95 -6.13 6.85
CA SER A 74 -7.76 -4.83 7.49
C SER A 74 -8.52 -4.79 8.82
N GLU A 75 -7.86 -4.35 9.88
CA GLU A 75 -8.42 -4.26 11.24
C GLU A 75 -8.30 -2.82 11.77
N GLY A 76 -9.26 -2.40 12.59
CA GLY A 76 -9.35 -1.05 13.16
C GLY A 76 -10.13 -0.06 12.28
N GLU A 77 -10.25 1.16 12.77
CA GLU A 77 -10.95 2.27 12.11
C GLU A 77 -9.97 3.32 11.60
N ASP A 78 -10.29 3.99 10.50
CA ASP A 78 -9.45 5.07 9.99
C ASP A 78 -9.34 6.20 11.03
N PRO A 79 -8.15 6.79 11.25
CA PRO A 79 -6.89 6.62 10.50
C PRO A 79 -5.98 5.50 11.01
N PHE A 80 -6.37 4.78 12.06
CA PHE A 80 -5.56 3.73 12.71
C PHE A 80 -5.75 2.33 12.10
N ARG A 81 -6.49 2.25 11.00
CA ARG A 81 -6.78 1.01 10.31
C ARG A 81 -5.54 0.47 9.61
N LYS A 82 -5.23 -0.80 9.90
CA LYS A 82 -3.97 -1.48 9.56
C LYS A 82 -4.22 -2.81 8.85
N VAL A 83 -3.22 -3.30 8.12
CA VAL A 83 -3.28 -4.62 7.45
C VAL A 83 -2.64 -5.68 8.33
N VAL A 84 -3.31 -6.83 8.42
CA VAL A 84 -2.79 -8.06 9.02
C VAL A 84 -2.53 -9.06 7.91
N ILE A 85 -1.33 -9.66 7.92
CA ILE A 85 -0.92 -10.75 7.04
C ILE A 85 -0.82 -12.01 7.89
N ALA A 86 -1.57 -13.06 7.53
CA ALA A 86 -1.63 -14.31 8.28
C ALA A 86 -1.63 -15.51 7.32
N LEU A 87 -1.38 -16.71 7.85
CA LEU A 87 -1.60 -17.94 7.09
C LEU A 87 -3.09 -18.13 6.80
N LYS A 88 -3.41 -18.63 5.61
CA LYS A 88 -4.74 -19.18 5.31
C LYS A 88 -4.98 -20.40 6.21
N ARG A 89 -6.18 -20.47 6.77
CA ARG A 89 -6.69 -21.65 7.45
C ARG A 89 -7.26 -22.63 6.44
#